data_AF-A0A6L8I0N6-F1
#
_entry.id   AF-A0A6L8I0N6-F1
#
_cell.length_a   1.000
_cell.length_b   1.000
_cell.length_c   1.000
_cell.angle_alpha   90.00
_cell.angle_beta   90.00
_cell.angle_gamma   90.00
#
_symmetry.space_group_name_H-M   'P 1'
#
loop_
_entity.id
_entity.type
_entity.pdbx_description
1 polymer ?
#
loop_
_entity_poly.entity_id
_entity_poly.type
_entity_poly.pdbx_seq_one_letter_code
_entity_poly.pdbx_strand_id
1 'polypeptide(L)'
;MVGLLSGPWRSELAGLASAARESILVVAPFIKEEEATWFCEQLRPGIEVITLANISTDAISASALDLAALQHLAEASPTARLVALSNLHAKVFVADETAAIVTSGNLTRSALDRNIEYGVLLREPDLVRTVRADMLSFERLGSRVDATTLADLGPLERELRDARASVSGSAPLATRRRFNEALRQARPAFASVQVGDRSAHAVFGDAIQFVLDRGPQTTKVIEEEVRQLLPDLCDDSEYFFIKGVRYGKTWKRRLRHSQQHLKRRGIVAYNPQHRTWSLVREGD
;
A
#
# COMPACT_ATOMS: atom_id res chain seq x y z
N MET A 1 -20.21 -9.05 17.60
CA MET A 1 -20.64 -7.68 17.93
C MET A 1 -19.96 -6.70 16.99
N VAL A 2 -20.76 -5.84 16.37
CA VAL A 2 -20.32 -4.66 15.62
C VAL A 2 -20.71 -3.43 16.44
N GLY A 3 -19.73 -2.56 16.71
CA GLY A 3 -19.92 -1.28 17.37
C GLY A 3 -19.67 -0.12 16.41
N LEU A 4 -20.34 1.01 16.65
CA LEU A 4 -20.10 2.25 15.91
C LEU A 4 -18.92 2.99 16.54
N LEU A 5 -18.07 3.57 15.71
CA LEU A 5 -16.95 4.41 16.12
C LEU A 5 -17.22 5.84 15.64
N SER A 6 -17.53 6.75 16.56
CA SER A 6 -17.88 8.14 16.24
C SER A 6 -17.16 9.13 17.14
N GLY A 7 -16.54 10.15 16.55
CA GLY A 7 -15.82 11.21 17.28
C GLY A 7 -14.32 10.95 17.38
N PRO A 8 -13.61 11.67 18.27
CA PRO A 8 -12.25 11.31 18.63
C PRO A 8 -12.19 9.85 19.06
N TRP A 9 -11.34 9.06 18.41
CA TRP A 9 -11.34 7.58 18.54
C TRP A 9 -10.00 7.03 19.06
N ARG A 10 -9.18 7.92 19.64
CA ARG A 10 -7.90 7.58 20.25
C ARG A 10 -8.04 6.48 21.31
N SER A 11 -9.07 6.55 22.14
CA SER A 11 -9.26 5.62 23.26
C SER A 11 -9.54 4.19 22.79
N GLU A 12 -10.29 4.07 21.69
CA GLU A 12 -10.66 2.82 21.06
C GLU A 12 -9.47 2.20 20.34
N LEU A 13 -8.65 3.02 19.68
CA LEU A 13 -7.40 2.56 19.09
C LEU A 13 -6.41 2.08 20.16
N ALA A 14 -6.26 2.80 21.28
CA ALA A 14 -5.42 2.37 22.40
C ALA A 14 -5.92 1.06 23.03
N GLY A 15 -7.24 0.93 23.19
CA GLY A 15 -7.88 -0.30 23.65
C GLY A 15 -7.64 -1.48 22.71
N LEU A 16 -7.69 -1.27 21.39
CA LEU A 16 -7.38 -2.29 20.39
C LEU A 16 -5.90 -2.68 20.43
N ALA A 17 -4.99 -1.70 20.48
CA ALA A 17 -3.54 -1.90 20.50
C ALA A 17 -3.08 -2.69 21.74
N SER A 18 -3.52 -2.29 22.92
CA SER A 18 -3.18 -2.96 24.19
C SER A 18 -3.82 -4.34 24.38
N ALA A 19 -4.90 -4.60 23.63
CA ALA A 19 -5.58 -5.89 23.57
C ALA A 19 -4.91 -6.90 22.62
N ALA A 20 -4.08 -6.47 21.66
CA ALA A 20 -3.33 -7.37 20.80
C ALA A 20 -2.39 -8.27 21.63
N ARG A 21 -2.23 -9.52 21.21
CA ARG A 21 -1.39 -10.54 21.89
C ARG A 21 -0.37 -11.18 20.97
N GLU A 22 -0.71 -11.36 19.71
CA GLU A 22 0.09 -12.07 18.71
C GLU A 22 0.52 -11.12 17.60
N SER A 23 -0.41 -10.33 17.05
CA SER A 23 -0.13 -9.41 15.96
C SER A 23 -1.01 -8.15 15.98
N ILE A 24 -0.46 -7.07 15.46
CA ILE A 24 -1.19 -5.84 15.13
C ILE A 24 -0.95 -5.51 13.66
N LEU A 25 -2.04 -5.35 12.90
CA LEU A 25 -2.01 -4.89 11.52
C LEU A 25 -2.42 -3.43 11.47
N VAL A 26 -1.56 -2.59 10.92
CA VAL A 26 -1.76 -1.15 10.72
C VAL A 26 -1.81 -0.88 9.22
N VAL A 27 -2.99 -0.53 8.72
CA VAL A 27 -3.20 -0.15 7.32
C VAL A 27 -3.60 1.31 7.31
N ALA A 28 -2.74 2.19 6.83
CA ALA A 28 -3.07 3.61 6.69
C ALA A 28 -2.17 4.28 5.64
N PRO A 29 -2.71 5.15 4.78
CA PRO A 29 -1.87 5.92 3.86
C PRO A 29 -1.04 6.98 4.55
N PHE A 30 -1.58 7.55 5.64
CA PHE A 30 -1.04 8.73 6.31
C PHE A 30 -0.79 8.38 7.77
N ILE A 31 0.48 8.48 8.16
CA ILE A 31 0.96 8.12 9.48
C ILE A 31 1.91 9.22 9.93
N LYS A 32 1.63 9.83 11.09
CA LYS A 32 2.46 10.88 11.67
C LYS A 32 3.34 10.35 12.76
N GLU A 33 4.56 10.88 12.84
CA GLU A 33 5.59 10.40 13.77
C GLU A 33 5.10 10.38 15.21
N GLU A 34 4.53 11.50 15.67
CA GLU A 34 3.99 11.63 17.04
C GLU A 34 2.97 10.53 17.39
N GLU A 35 2.14 10.13 16.42
CA GLU A 35 1.09 9.13 16.64
C GLU A 35 1.59 7.70 16.49
N ALA A 36 2.57 7.45 15.62
CA ALA A 36 3.22 6.15 15.53
C ALA A 36 3.98 5.84 16.83
N THR A 37 4.73 6.80 17.37
CA THR A 37 5.43 6.66 18.65
C THR A 37 4.45 6.35 19.77
N TRP A 38 3.41 7.17 19.93
CA TRP A 38 2.37 6.94 20.94
C TRP A 38 1.68 5.58 20.77
N PHE A 39 1.39 5.17 19.53
CA PHE A 39 0.76 3.90 19.24
C PHE A 39 1.65 2.72 19.63
N CYS A 40 2.94 2.77 19.31
CA CYS A 40 3.91 1.76 19.70
C CYS A 40 4.01 1.59 21.22
N GLU A 41 3.86 2.67 22.00
CA GLU A 41 3.84 2.61 23.47
C GLU A 41 2.63 1.82 24.02
N GLN A 42 1.55 1.67 23.25
CA GLN A 42 0.38 0.89 23.66
C GLN A 42 0.55 -0.62 23.40
N LEU A 43 1.56 -1.01 22.61
CA LEU A 43 1.76 -2.37 22.15
C LEU A 43 2.42 -3.23 23.24
N ARG A 44 2.13 -4.52 23.21
CA ARG A 44 2.84 -5.47 24.07
C ARG A 44 4.21 -5.78 23.48
N PRO A 45 5.24 -6.00 24.33
CA PRO A 45 6.53 -6.47 23.85
C PRO A 45 6.41 -7.78 23.07
N GLY A 46 7.10 -7.87 21.93
CA GLY A 46 7.22 -9.10 21.15
C GLY A 46 6.06 -9.45 20.22
N ILE A 47 5.02 -8.61 20.12
CA ILE A 47 3.97 -8.82 19.13
C ILE A 47 4.50 -8.59 17.71
N GLU A 48 3.90 -9.27 16.72
CA GLU A 48 4.17 -8.97 15.31
C GLU A 48 3.50 -7.65 14.91
N VAL A 49 4.25 -6.72 14.32
CA VAL A 49 3.71 -5.45 13.82
C VAL A 49 3.74 -5.47 12.29
N ILE A 50 2.57 -5.54 11.66
CA ILE A 50 2.46 -5.51 10.20
C ILE A 50 1.94 -4.14 9.80
N THR A 51 2.68 -3.42 8.97
CA THR A 51 2.28 -2.09 8.47
C THR A 51 2.15 -2.11 6.96
N LEU A 52 0.98 -1.72 6.46
CA LEU A 52 0.72 -1.44 5.05
C LEU A 52 0.57 0.07 4.90
N ALA A 53 1.47 0.71 4.15
CA ALA A 53 1.51 2.17 4.03
C ALA A 53 1.68 2.65 2.59
N ASN A 54 1.14 3.83 2.29
CA ASN A 54 1.34 4.49 0.99
C ASN A 54 2.64 5.30 0.95
N ILE A 55 3.76 4.65 0.64
CA ILE A 55 5.07 5.30 0.52
C ILE A 55 5.26 5.89 -0.88
N SER A 56 4.51 6.94 -1.21
CA SER A 56 4.57 7.63 -2.51
C SER A 56 5.06 9.06 -2.38
N THR A 57 5.57 9.62 -3.48
CA THR A 57 5.90 11.05 -3.53
C THR A 57 4.71 11.93 -3.23
N ASP A 58 3.49 11.51 -3.56
CA ASP A 58 2.29 12.32 -3.32
C ASP A 58 1.94 12.35 -1.84
N ALA A 59 2.01 11.21 -1.14
CA ALA A 59 1.79 11.15 0.32
C ALA A 59 2.84 11.95 1.10
N ILE A 60 4.12 11.82 0.71
CA ILE A 60 5.23 12.53 1.33
C ILE A 60 5.18 14.02 1.01
N SER A 61 4.99 14.37 -0.27
CA SER A 61 4.93 15.76 -0.68
C SER A 61 3.71 16.45 -0.08
N ALA A 62 2.59 15.77 0.19
CA ALA A 62 1.46 16.34 0.92
C ALA A 62 1.75 16.60 2.41
N SER A 63 2.93 16.21 2.90
CA SER A 63 3.28 16.14 4.32
C SER A 63 2.25 15.34 5.11
N ALA A 64 1.69 14.28 4.51
CA ALA A 64 0.64 13.47 5.12
C ALA A 64 1.20 12.20 5.77
N LEU A 65 2.38 11.73 5.32
CA LEU A 65 3.11 10.60 5.87
C LEU A 65 4.51 11.06 6.30
N ASP A 66 4.97 10.60 7.46
CA ASP A 66 6.34 10.81 7.92
C ASP A 66 7.12 9.48 7.85
N LEU A 67 8.30 9.43 7.22
CA LEU A 67 9.09 8.19 7.17
C LEU A 67 9.58 7.77 8.55
N ALA A 68 9.85 8.73 9.44
CA ALA A 68 10.17 8.46 10.84
C ALA A 68 9.05 7.67 11.55
N ALA A 69 7.78 7.94 11.20
CA ALA A 69 6.65 7.17 11.73
C ALA A 69 6.72 5.70 11.32
N LEU A 70 7.11 5.43 10.07
CA LEU A 70 7.29 4.07 9.56
C LEU A 70 8.50 3.37 10.18
N GLN A 71 9.57 4.12 10.49
CA GLN A 71 10.72 3.60 11.23
C GLN A 71 10.30 3.13 12.63
N HIS A 72 9.56 3.95 13.38
CA HIS A 72 9.05 3.56 14.71
C HIS A 72 8.19 2.29 14.66
N LEU A 73 7.35 2.13 13.64
CA LEU A 73 6.53 0.92 13.46
C LEU A 73 7.36 -0.30 13.05
N ALA A 74 8.37 -0.12 12.19
CA ALA A 74 9.28 -1.18 11.75
C ALA A 74 10.26 -1.63 12.85
N GLU A 75 10.53 -0.77 13.84
CA GLU A 75 11.42 -1.05 14.97
C GLU A 75 10.67 -1.50 16.23
N ALA A 76 9.34 -1.43 16.23
CA ALA A 76 8.49 -1.81 17.36
C ALA A 76 8.67 -3.27 17.81
N SER A 77 9.12 -4.15 16.89
CA SER A 77 9.39 -5.56 17.18
C SER A 77 10.38 -6.15 16.17
N PRO A 78 11.21 -7.15 16.54
CA PRO A 78 12.09 -7.85 15.59
C PRO A 78 11.34 -8.57 14.46
N THR A 79 10.05 -8.87 14.66
CA THR A 79 9.18 -9.49 13.65
C THR A 79 8.35 -8.48 12.88
N ALA A 80 8.57 -7.18 13.11
CA ALA A 80 7.84 -6.14 12.42
C ALA A 80 8.11 -6.17 10.91
N ARG A 81 7.10 -5.76 10.15
CA ARG A 81 7.08 -5.89 8.71
C ARG A 81 6.37 -4.69 8.11
N LEU A 82 7.06 -4.00 7.22
CA LEU A 82 6.53 -2.85 6.50
C LEU A 82 6.40 -3.18 5.01
N VAL A 83 5.23 -2.87 4.44
CA VAL A 83 4.95 -3.04 3.02
C VAL A 83 4.50 -1.71 2.43
N ALA A 84 5.20 -1.27 1.38
CA ALA A 84 4.80 -0.13 0.58
C ALA A 84 3.74 -0.55 -0.43
N LEU A 85 2.59 0.14 -0.42
CA LEU A 85 1.49 -0.05 -1.35
C LEU A 85 1.12 1.25 -2.04
N SER A 86 1.23 1.25 -3.36
CA SER A 86 0.71 2.34 -4.19
C SER A 86 -0.82 2.37 -4.09
N ASN A 87 -1.41 3.57 -4.14
CA ASN A 87 -2.85 3.78 -4.09
C ASN A 87 -3.58 3.21 -2.86
N LEU A 88 -2.86 2.86 -1.79
CA LEU A 88 -3.50 2.52 -0.53
C LEU A 88 -4.22 3.75 0.01
N HIS A 89 -5.49 3.59 0.38
CA HIS A 89 -6.28 4.61 1.07
C HIS A 89 -7.15 4.04 2.20
N ALA A 90 -7.14 2.72 2.39
CA ALA A 90 -7.82 2.08 3.51
C ALA A 90 -7.22 2.55 4.84
N LYS A 91 -8.06 2.70 5.87
CA LYS A 91 -7.62 2.86 7.25
C LYS A 91 -8.22 1.75 8.10
N VAL A 92 -7.39 0.76 8.40
CA VAL A 92 -7.80 -0.46 9.06
C VAL A 92 -6.76 -0.83 10.10
N PHE A 93 -7.21 -1.13 11.31
CA PHE A 93 -6.36 -1.58 12.41
C PHE A 93 -6.91 -2.91 12.91
N VAL A 94 -6.10 -3.96 12.95
CA VAL A 94 -6.54 -5.29 13.37
C VAL A 94 -5.64 -5.83 14.47
N ALA A 95 -6.24 -6.18 15.60
CA ALA A 95 -5.58 -6.87 16.70
C ALA A 95 -5.90 -8.36 16.62
N ASP A 96 -4.86 -9.15 16.35
CA ASP A 96 -4.94 -10.60 16.16
C ASP A 96 -6.02 -10.96 15.13
N GLU A 97 -6.89 -11.91 15.48
CA GLU A 97 -8.13 -12.22 14.76
C GLU A 97 -9.37 -11.91 15.62
N THR A 98 -9.23 -10.99 16.58
CA THR A 98 -10.23 -10.76 17.64
C THR A 98 -10.94 -9.42 17.56
N ALA A 99 -10.26 -8.38 17.07
CA ALA A 99 -10.86 -7.05 16.91
C ALA A 99 -10.29 -6.32 15.71
N ALA A 100 -11.14 -5.56 15.01
CA ALA A 100 -10.73 -4.67 13.93
C ALA A 100 -11.43 -3.32 14.00
N ILE A 101 -10.73 -2.24 13.70
CA ILE A 101 -11.29 -0.92 13.42
C ILE A 101 -11.21 -0.67 11.92
N VAL A 102 -12.32 -0.32 11.30
CA VAL A 102 -12.40 0.20 9.93
C VAL A 102 -12.96 1.60 10.00
N THR A 103 -12.21 2.60 9.53
CA THR A 103 -12.53 4.02 9.80
C THR A 103 -12.15 4.93 8.63
N SER A 104 -12.68 6.15 8.65
CA SER A 104 -12.20 7.26 7.81
C SER A 104 -10.93 7.93 8.34
N GLY A 105 -10.61 7.73 9.63
CA GLY A 105 -9.47 8.35 10.29
C GLY A 105 -8.12 7.70 10.00
N ASN A 106 -7.12 8.51 9.68
CA ASN A 106 -5.72 8.08 9.55
C ASN A 106 -5.01 8.01 10.92
N LEU A 107 -3.76 7.51 10.97
CA LEU A 107 -2.94 7.57 12.18
C LEU A 107 -2.27 8.96 12.31
N THR A 108 -3.10 9.97 12.55
CA THR A 108 -2.68 11.37 12.70
C THR A 108 -3.43 12.03 13.84
N ARG A 109 -2.80 13.02 14.49
CA ARG A 109 -3.44 13.75 15.59
C ARG A 109 -4.76 14.40 15.21
N SER A 110 -4.84 14.93 13.99
CA SER A 110 -6.11 15.48 13.49
C SER A 110 -7.20 14.43 13.42
N ALA A 111 -6.92 13.25 12.85
CA ALA A 111 -7.91 12.19 12.73
C ALA A 111 -8.30 11.57 14.08
N LEU A 112 -7.34 11.41 15.00
CA LEU A 112 -7.60 10.78 16.30
C LEU A 112 -8.36 11.69 17.27
N ASP A 113 -8.09 13.00 17.25
CA ASP A 113 -8.54 13.91 18.32
C ASP A 113 -9.48 15.03 17.87
N ARG A 114 -9.54 15.37 16.57
CA ARG A 114 -10.13 16.65 16.11
C ARG A 114 -11.13 16.50 14.97
N ASN A 115 -10.80 15.72 13.95
CA ASN A 115 -11.63 15.58 12.78
C ASN A 115 -12.93 14.85 13.12
N ILE A 116 -13.98 15.15 12.35
CA ILE A 116 -15.21 14.37 12.38
C ILE A 116 -14.95 13.09 11.58
N GLU A 117 -14.50 12.06 12.27
CA GLU A 117 -14.29 10.72 11.71
C GLU A 117 -15.44 9.78 12.07
N TYR A 118 -15.65 8.77 11.24
CA TYR A 118 -16.64 7.72 11.48
C TYR A 118 -16.11 6.36 11.03
N GLY A 119 -16.51 5.32 11.75
CA GLY A 119 -16.10 3.97 11.45
C GLY A 119 -16.88 2.92 12.23
N VAL A 120 -16.34 1.71 12.23
CA VAL A 120 -16.88 0.57 12.96
C VAL A 120 -15.76 -0.15 13.72
N LEU A 121 -16.10 -0.62 14.91
CA LEU A 121 -15.31 -1.57 15.68
C LEU A 121 -15.96 -2.96 15.54
N LEU A 122 -15.21 -3.90 15.00
CA LEU A 122 -15.63 -5.28 14.78
C LEU A 122 -15.04 -6.16 15.88
N ARG A 123 -15.85 -7.03 16.48
CA ARG A 123 -15.44 -8.08 17.43
C ARG A 123 -16.02 -9.45 17.09
N GLU A 124 -16.37 -9.66 15.83
CA GLU A 124 -16.84 -10.95 15.32
C GLU A 124 -15.66 -11.66 14.67
N PRO A 125 -15.16 -12.79 15.23
CA PRO A 125 -13.94 -13.42 14.74
C PRO A 125 -13.96 -13.68 13.24
N ASP A 126 -15.07 -14.15 12.69
CA ASP A 126 -15.20 -14.45 11.25
C ASP A 126 -15.02 -13.19 10.40
N LEU A 127 -15.68 -12.08 10.76
CA LEU A 127 -15.54 -10.81 10.06
C LEU A 127 -14.13 -10.22 10.22
N VAL A 128 -13.55 -10.31 11.42
CA VAL A 128 -12.19 -9.81 11.69
C VAL A 128 -11.16 -10.60 10.87
N ARG A 129 -11.32 -11.93 10.80
CA ARG A 129 -10.48 -12.81 9.96
C ARG A 129 -10.59 -12.45 8.48
N THR A 130 -11.80 -12.20 7.98
CA THR A 130 -11.99 -11.73 6.60
C THR A 130 -11.30 -10.39 6.35
N VAL A 131 -11.54 -9.39 7.21
CA VAL A 131 -10.89 -8.06 7.08
C VAL A 131 -9.37 -8.19 7.09
N ARG A 132 -8.81 -8.98 8.02
CA ARG A 132 -7.37 -9.23 8.09
C ARG A 132 -6.86 -9.87 6.80
N ALA A 133 -7.52 -10.93 6.33
CA ALA A 133 -7.13 -11.64 5.11
C ALA A 133 -7.19 -10.74 3.87
N ASP A 134 -8.25 -9.94 3.73
CA ASP A 134 -8.40 -8.99 2.63
C ASP A 134 -7.27 -7.96 2.64
N MET A 135 -6.94 -7.38 3.80
CA MET A 135 -5.86 -6.42 3.90
C MET A 135 -4.49 -7.03 3.56
N LEU A 136 -4.19 -8.22 4.12
CA LEU A 136 -2.93 -8.91 3.85
C LEU A 136 -2.81 -9.40 2.40
N SER A 137 -3.92 -9.64 1.71
CA SER A 137 -3.89 -10.00 0.29
C SER A 137 -3.29 -8.90 -0.59
N PHE A 138 -3.41 -7.63 -0.18
CA PHE A 138 -2.83 -6.50 -0.91
C PHE A 138 -1.31 -6.51 -0.89
N GLU A 139 -0.66 -7.21 0.04
CA GLU A 139 0.81 -7.27 0.10
C GLU A 139 1.45 -7.76 -1.19
N ARG A 140 0.75 -8.61 -1.95
CA ARG A 140 1.20 -9.06 -3.27
C ARG A 140 1.42 -7.88 -4.23
N LEU A 141 0.62 -6.82 -4.09
CA LEU A 141 0.72 -5.62 -4.91
C LEU A 141 1.85 -4.69 -4.46
N GLY A 142 2.36 -4.89 -3.24
CA GLY A 142 3.36 -4.05 -2.62
C GLY A 142 4.72 -4.72 -2.52
N SER A 143 5.66 -3.98 -1.95
CA SER A 143 7.03 -4.39 -1.74
C SER A 143 7.38 -4.26 -0.26
N ARG A 144 8.19 -5.20 0.26
CA ARG A 144 8.74 -5.06 1.60
C ARG A 144 9.72 -3.89 1.63
N VAL A 145 9.69 -3.16 2.74
CA VAL A 145 10.57 -2.02 2.99
C VAL A 145 11.34 -2.29 4.26
N ASP A 146 12.65 -2.21 4.18
CA ASP A 146 13.55 -2.40 5.32
C ASP A 146 14.06 -1.05 5.87
N ALA A 147 14.75 -1.12 7.01
CA ALA A 147 15.30 0.05 7.68
C ALA A 147 16.31 0.81 6.80
N THR A 148 17.11 0.09 6.00
CA THR A 148 18.06 0.69 5.06
C THR A 148 17.34 1.53 4.01
N THR A 149 16.28 0.99 3.41
CA THR A 149 15.46 1.70 2.43
C THR A 149 14.84 2.96 3.04
N LEU A 150 14.30 2.89 4.27
CA LEU A 150 13.75 4.06 4.95
C LEU A 150 14.82 5.12 5.24
N ALA A 151 16.02 4.70 5.66
CA ALA A 151 17.14 5.60 5.92
C ALA A 151 17.60 6.33 4.65
N ASP A 152 17.65 5.64 3.51
CA ASP A 152 18.03 6.20 2.21
C ASP A 152 17.02 7.23 1.70
N LEU A 153 15.73 7.03 1.98
CA LEU A 153 14.66 7.97 1.61
C LEU A 153 14.56 9.19 2.53
N GLY A 154 15.00 9.08 3.78
CA GLY A 154 14.88 10.14 4.80
C GLY A 154 15.41 11.51 4.37
N PRO A 155 16.62 11.62 3.76
CA PRO A 155 17.12 12.87 3.21
C PRO A 155 16.20 13.50 2.15
N LEU A 156 15.66 12.67 1.24
CA LEU A 156 14.75 13.13 0.18
C LEU A 156 13.44 13.64 0.75
N GLU A 157 12.88 12.94 1.74
CA GLU A 157 11.70 13.40 2.47
C GLU A 157 11.92 14.77 3.11
N ARG A 158 13.03 14.96 3.83
CA ARG A 158 13.35 16.24 4.48
C ARG A 158 13.47 17.37 3.46
N GLU A 159 14.19 17.14 2.37
CA GLU A 159 14.30 18.13 1.29
C GLU A 159 12.93 18.50 0.70
N LEU A 160 12.08 17.50 0.43
CA LEU A 160 10.72 17.74 -0.07
C LEU A 160 9.87 18.55 0.91
N ARG A 161 9.96 18.23 2.20
CA ARG A 161 9.23 18.91 3.27
C ARG A 161 9.67 20.37 3.40
N ASP A 162 10.98 20.62 3.42
CA ASP A 162 11.56 21.96 3.52
C ASP A 162 11.22 22.81 2.28
N ALA A 163 11.33 22.22 1.10
CA ALA A 163 10.95 22.86 -0.16
C ALA A 163 9.45 23.21 -0.17
N ARG A 164 8.58 22.33 0.35
CA ARG A 164 7.14 22.60 0.45
C ARG A 164 6.79 23.65 1.49
N ALA A 165 7.43 23.64 2.66
CA ALA A 165 7.19 24.67 3.69
C ALA A 165 7.46 26.08 3.13
N SER A 166 8.39 26.18 2.19
CA SER A 166 8.69 27.43 1.46
C SER A 166 7.61 27.81 0.44
N VAL A 167 6.81 26.86 -0.04
CA VAL A 167 5.69 27.08 -0.99
C VAL A 167 4.40 27.28 -0.19
N SER A 168 4.12 28.52 0.21
CA SER A 168 2.82 28.93 0.77
C SER A 168 2.18 30.06 -0.03
N GLY A 169 0.86 29.96 -0.29
CA GLY A 169 0.08 31.00 -0.96
C GLY A 169 0.67 31.49 -2.30
N SER A 170 0.87 32.81 -2.40
CA SER A 170 1.48 33.51 -3.55
C SER A 170 3.00 33.35 -3.61
N ALA A 171 3.53 32.16 -3.31
CA ALA A 171 4.95 31.87 -3.33
C ALA A 171 5.59 32.24 -4.69
N PRO A 172 6.78 32.85 -4.70
CA PRO A 172 7.49 33.20 -5.92
C PRO A 172 7.67 32.00 -6.87
N LEU A 173 7.72 32.28 -8.17
CA LEU A 173 7.95 31.27 -9.21
C LEU A 173 9.23 30.45 -8.95
N ALA A 174 10.29 31.08 -8.42
CA ALA A 174 11.54 30.41 -8.08
C ALA A 174 11.34 29.34 -6.99
N THR A 175 10.53 29.62 -5.97
CA THR A 175 10.23 28.67 -4.89
C THR A 175 9.41 27.50 -5.39
N ARG A 176 8.41 27.76 -6.25
CA ARG A 176 7.64 26.71 -6.91
C ARG A 176 8.51 25.82 -7.81
N ARG A 177 9.45 26.43 -8.55
CA ARG A 177 10.43 25.68 -9.38
C ARG A 177 11.31 24.78 -8.52
N ARG A 178 11.82 25.28 -7.39
CA ARG A 178 12.63 24.49 -6.45
C ARG A 178 11.85 23.28 -5.91
N PHE A 179 10.60 23.46 -5.50
CA PHE A 179 9.76 22.36 -5.04
C PHE A 179 9.51 21.32 -6.14
N ASN A 180 9.17 21.76 -7.36
CA ASN A 180 8.96 20.86 -8.48
C ASN A 180 10.25 20.10 -8.87
N GLU A 181 11.41 20.75 -8.73
CA GLU A 181 12.71 20.11 -8.96
C GLU A 181 12.97 19.02 -7.92
N ALA A 182 12.83 19.32 -6.63
CA ALA A 182 12.99 18.34 -5.55
C ALA A 182 12.01 17.16 -5.74
N LEU A 183 10.75 17.44 -6.11
CA LEU A 183 9.77 16.41 -6.43
C LEU A 183 10.22 15.52 -7.59
N ARG A 184 10.74 16.11 -8.67
CA ARG A 184 11.24 15.37 -9.83
C ARG A 184 12.43 14.48 -9.47
N GLN A 185 13.32 14.97 -8.62
CA GLN A 185 14.51 14.23 -8.18
C GLN A 185 14.17 13.08 -7.23
N ALA A 186 13.16 13.24 -6.38
CA ALA A 186 12.74 12.22 -5.44
C ALA A 186 11.90 11.09 -6.08
N ARG A 187 11.15 11.39 -7.15
CA ARG A 187 10.23 10.43 -7.81
C ARG A 187 10.85 9.06 -8.11
N PRO A 188 12.04 8.95 -8.73
CA PRO A 188 12.63 7.64 -9.02
C PRO A 188 12.86 6.79 -7.77
N ALA A 189 13.32 7.39 -6.66
CA ALA A 189 13.60 6.67 -5.42
C ALA A 189 12.31 6.16 -4.75
N PHE A 190 11.25 6.97 -4.70
CA PHE A 190 9.97 6.51 -4.17
C PHE A 190 9.28 5.49 -5.10
N ALA A 191 9.44 5.62 -6.42
CA ALA A 191 8.95 4.63 -7.37
C ALA A 191 9.69 3.29 -7.25
N SER A 192 11.01 3.30 -7.00
CA SER A 192 11.76 2.06 -6.79
C SER A 192 11.33 1.35 -5.52
N VAL A 193 10.95 2.08 -4.47
CA VAL A 193 10.42 1.48 -3.24
C VAL A 193 9.17 0.67 -3.54
N GLN A 194 8.22 1.19 -4.33
CA GLN A 194 6.96 0.48 -4.67
C GLN A 194 7.18 -0.84 -5.41
N VAL A 195 8.25 -0.93 -6.18
CA VAL A 195 8.60 -2.13 -6.95
C VAL A 195 9.49 -3.07 -6.14
N GLY A 196 10.37 -2.53 -5.28
CA GLY A 196 11.45 -3.26 -4.63
C GLY A 196 12.40 -3.87 -5.66
N ASP A 197 12.96 -5.05 -5.35
CA ASP A 197 13.85 -5.79 -6.25
C ASP A 197 13.14 -6.53 -7.40
N ARG A 198 11.82 -6.33 -7.54
CA ARG A 198 11.00 -7.09 -8.49
C ARG A 198 11.18 -6.54 -9.92
N SER A 199 11.26 -7.44 -10.89
CA SER A 199 11.12 -7.05 -12.29
C SER A 199 9.67 -6.58 -12.56
N ALA A 200 9.48 -5.72 -13.57
CA ALA A 200 8.13 -5.34 -14.01
C ALA A 200 7.24 -6.56 -14.34
N HIS A 201 7.84 -7.66 -14.83
CA HIS A 201 7.12 -8.91 -15.08
C HIS A 201 6.64 -9.59 -13.81
N ALA A 202 7.43 -9.54 -12.74
CA ALA A 202 7.06 -10.09 -11.44
C ALA A 202 5.90 -9.28 -10.84
N VAL A 203 5.97 -7.94 -10.86
CA VAL A 203 4.88 -7.07 -10.38
C VAL A 203 3.58 -7.33 -11.14
N PHE A 204 3.64 -7.43 -12.49
CA PHE A 204 2.48 -7.84 -13.26
C PHE A 204 1.98 -9.25 -12.90
N GLY A 205 2.89 -10.18 -12.60
CA GLY A 205 2.55 -11.54 -12.20
C GLY A 205 1.79 -11.57 -10.86
N ASP A 206 2.22 -10.78 -9.89
CA ASP A 206 1.55 -10.63 -8.60
C ASP A 206 0.16 -10.01 -8.76
N ALA A 207 0.05 -8.95 -9.58
CA ALA A 207 -1.24 -8.30 -9.85
C ALA A 207 -2.23 -9.21 -10.60
N ILE A 208 -1.75 -10.04 -11.55
CA ILE A 208 -2.58 -11.04 -12.22
C ILE A 208 -3.15 -12.04 -11.20
N GLN A 209 -2.30 -12.57 -10.32
CA GLN A 209 -2.73 -13.52 -9.29
C GLN A 209 -3.76 -12.88 -8.35
N PHE A 210 -3.50 -11.66 -7.90
CA PHE A 210 -4.43 -10.89 -7.06
C PHE A 210 -5.81 -10.69 -7.71
N VAL A 211 -5.86 -10.39 -9.01
CA VAL A 211 -7.13 -10.28 -9.74
C VAL A 211 -7.85 -11.64 -9.83
N LEU A 212 -7.09 -12.73 -9.97
CA LEU A 212 -7.61 -14.09 -10.11
C LEU A 212 -8.00 -14.75 -8.78
N ASP A 213 -7.58 -14.21 -7.63
CA ASP A 213 -8.07 -14.63 -6.31
C ASP A 213 -9.59 -14.47 -6.19
N ARG A 214 -10.17 -13.52 -6.94
CA ARG A 214 -11.61 -13.25 -7.02
C ARG A 214 -12.37 -14.22 -7.96
N GLY A 215 -11.67 -15.17 -8.56
CA GLY A 215 -12.22 -16.16 -9.49
C GLY A 215 -11.74 -15.98 -10.94
N PRO A 216 -12.21 -16.84 -11.86
CA PRO A 216 -11.74 -16.84 -13.24
C PRO A 216 -12.07 -15.54 -13.98
N GLN A 217 -11.09 -14.95 -14.68
CA GLN A 217 -11.25 -13.67 -15.38
C GLN A 217 -10.77 -13.73 -16.83
N THR A 218 -11.40 -12.96 -17.72
CA THR A 218 -10.90 -12.80 -19.10
C THR A 218 -9.65 -11.91 -19.14
N THR A 219 -8.84 -12.02 -20.19
CA THR A 219 -7.68 -11.11 -20.38
C THR A 219 -8.10 -9.64 -20.37
N LYS A 220 -9.30 -9.30 -20.87
CA LYS A 220 -9.78 -7.92 -20.90
C LYS A 220 -10.02 -7.38 -19.49
N VAL A 221 -10.68 -8.17 -18.63
CA VAL A 221 -10.91 -7.79 -17.23
C VAL A 221 -9.58 -7.67 -16.48
N ILE A 222 -8.66 -8.62 -16.67
CA ILE A 222 -7.32 -8.54 -16.07
C ILE A 222 -6.59 -7.27 -16.52
N GLU A 223 -6.60 -6.93 -17.82
CA GLU A 223 -6.00 -5.69 -18.31
C GLU A 223 -6.62 -4.44 -17.67
N GLU A 224 -7.94 -4.40 -17.49
CA GLU A 224 -8.66 -3.26 -16.90
C GLU A 224 -8.36 -3.10 -15.41
N GLU A 225 -8.44 -4.19 -14.64
CA GLU A 225 -8.17 -4.21 -13.19
C GLU A 225 -6.70 -3.92 -12.89
N VAL A 226 -5.75 -4.58 -13.58
CA VAL A 226 -4.32 -4.35 -13.34
C VAL A 226 -3.92 -2.91 -13.65
N ARG A 227 -4.54 -2.27 -14.65
CA ARG A 227 -4.32 -0.85 -14.92
C ARG A 227 -4.81 0.06 -13.79
N GLN A 228 -5.91 -0.30 -13.12
CA GLN A 228 -6.38 0.46 -11.96
C GLN A 228 -5.49 0.26 -10.74
N LEU A 229 -5.00 -0.97 -10.53
CA LEU A 229 -4.11 -1.30 -9.42
C LEU A 229 -2.72 -0.69 -9.58
N LEU A 230 -2.18 -0.71 -10.80
CA LEU A 230 -0.81 -0.32 -11.13
C LEU A 230 -0.77 0.74 -12.25
N PRO A 231 -1.35 1.93 -12.05
CA PRO A 231 -1.44 2.95 -13.08
C PRO A 231 -0.06 3.38 -13.60
N ASP A 232 0.94 3.46 -12.72
CA ASP A 232 2.30 3.88 -13.06
C ASP A 232 3.04 2.89 -13.98
N LEU A 233 2.66 1.60 -13.95
CA LEU A 233 3.22 0.57 -14.83
C LEU A 233 2.41 0.40 -16.13
N CYS A 234 1.26 1.06 -16.24
CA CYS A 234 0.30 0.92 -17.34
C CYS A 234 0.19 2.20 -18.18
N ASP A 235 1.33 2.77 -18.58
CA ASP A 235 1.40 3.97 -19.40
C ASP A 235 0.83 3.75 -20.81
N ASP A 236 -0.28 4.42 -21.10
CA ASP A 236 -0.99 4.36 -22.38
C ASP A 236 -0.31 5.17 -23.50
N SER A 237 0.68 6.00 -23.18
CA SER A 237 1.49 6.76 -24.13
C SER A 237 2.63 5.93 -24.74
N GLU A 238 3.03 4.84 -24.09
CA GLU A 238 4.09 3.95 -24.59
C GLU A 238 3.56 2.86 -25.53
N TYR A 239 4.05 2.87 -26.77
CA TYR A 239 3.72 1.87 -27.79
C TYR A 239 4.91 0.99 -28.13
N PHE A 240 4.58 -0.28 -28.41
CA PHE A 240 5.52 -1.25 -28.93
C PHE A 240 5.56 -1.20 -30.46
N PHE A 241 6.76 -1.01 -31.00
CA PHE A 241 7.02 -0.94 -32.45
C PHE A 241 7.92 -2.10 -32.90
N ILE A 242 7.62 -2.69 -34.06
CA ILE A 242 8.52 -3.62 -34.77
C ILE A 242 8.71 -3.08 -36.18
N LYS A 243 9.95 -2.83 -36.59
CA LYS A 243 10.30 -2.31 -37.93
C LYS A 243 9.46 -1.08 -38.31
N GLY A 244 9.23 -0.17 -37.36
CA GLY A 244 8.43 1.06 -37.57
C GLY A 244 6.90 0.88 -37.50
N VAL A 245 6.40 -0.35 -37.40
CA VAL A 245 4.94 -0.62 -37.31
C VAL A 245 4.50 -0.70 -35.85
N ARG A 246 3.38 -0.06 -35.51
CA ARG A 246 2.78 0.00 -34.16
C ARG A 246 1.93 -1.25 -33.87
N TYR A 247 2.32 -2.05 -32.86
CA TYR A 247 1.66 -3.33 -32.51
C TYR A 247 0.79 -3.26 -31.25
N GLY A 248 0.74 -2.12 -30.57
CA GLY A 248 -0.09 -1.90 -29.37
C GLY A 248 0.71 -1.34 -28.20
N LYS A 249 0.09 -1.29 -27.01
CA LYS A 249 0.69 -0.71 -25.81
C LYS A 249 1.74 -1.64 -25.20
N THR A 250 2.88 -1.08 -24.78
CA THR A 250 4.02 -1.84 -24.24
C THR A 250 3.63 -2.62 -22.99
N TRP A 251 2.89 -2.00 -22.06
CA TRP A 251 2.48 -2.64 -20.80
C TRP A 251 1.56 -3.85 -21.02
N LYS A 252 0.61 -3.77 -21.96
CA LYS A 252 -0.28 -4.89 -22.30
C LYS A 252 0.49 -6.11 -22.80
N ARG A 253 1.58 -5.90 -23.55
CA ARG A 253 2.47 -6.99 -23.97
C ARG A 253 3.20 -7.58 -22.77
N ARG A 254 3.75 -6.76 -21.88
CA ARG A 254 4.42 -7.23 -20.65
C ARG A 254 3.47 -8.05 -19.77
N LEU A 255 2.24 -7.58 -19.59
CA LEU A 255 1.17 -8.29 -18.87
C LEU A 255 0.90 -9.67 -19.48
N ARG A 256 0.67 -9.74 -20.81
CA ARG A 256 0.43 -11.02 -21.50
C ARG A 256 1.63 -11.96 -21.41
N HIS A 257 2.85 -11.44 -21.45
CA HIS A 257 4.05 -12.25 -21.22
C HIS A 257 4.06 -12.82 -19.80
N SER A 258 3.69 -12.03 -18.79
CA SER A 258 3.54 -12.50 -17.41
C SER A 258 2.46 -13.57 -17.28
N GLN A 259 1.29 -13.43 -17.93
CA GLN A 259 0.26 -14.49 -17.97
C GLN A 259 0.81 -15.81 -18.53
N GLN A 260 1.54 -15.76 -19.65
CA GLN A 260 2.15 -16.95 -20.24
C GLN A 260 3.26 -17.54 -19.37
N HIS A 261 4.03 -16.70 -18.67
CA HIS A 261 5.04 -17.15 -17.73
C HIS A 261 4.41 -17.88 -16.53
N LEU A 262 3.40 -17.29 -15.89
CA LEU A 262 2.65 -17.91 -14.81
C LEU A 262 2.01 -19.24 -15.24
N LYS A 263 1.48 -19.29 -16.47
CA LYS A 263 0.92 -20.53 -17.04
C LYS A 263 1.95 -21.64 -17.16
N ARG A 264 3.14 -21.33 -17.71
CA ARG A 264 4.24 -22.30 -17.83
C ARG A 264 4.74 -22.78 -16.47
N ARG A 265 4.59 -21.96 -15.42
CA ARG A 265 4.93 -22.29 -14.04
C ARG A 265 3.83 -23.08 -13.31
N GLY A 266 2.69 -23.33 -13.94
CA GLY A 266 1.56 -24.02 -13.32
C GLY A 266 0.83 -23.19 -12.26
N ILE A 267 1.04 -21.87 -12.23
CA ILE A 267 0.40 -20.97 -11.24
C ILE A 267 -1.00 -20.55 -11.70
N VAL A 268 -1.18 -20.40 -13.03
CA VAL A 268 -2.48 -20.07 -13.63
C VAL A 268 -2.80 -21.01 -14.79
N ALA A 269 -4.07 -21.25 -15.03
CA ALA A 269 -4.57 -21.97 -16.20
C ALA A 269 -5.33 -21.04 -17.14
N TYR A 270 -5.44 -21.42 -18.41
CA TYR A 270 -6.29 -20.72 -19.38
C TYR A 270 -7.30 -21.70 -19.97
N ASN A 271 -8.58 -21.41 -19.77
CA ASN A 271 -9.68 -22.17 -20.35
C ASN A 271 -10.03 -21.58 -21.74
N PRO A 272 -9.82 -22.31 -22.84
CA PRO A 272 -10.09 -21.81 -24.19
C PRO A 272 -11.59 -21.69 -24.51
N GLN A 273 -12.46 -22.47 -23.87
CA GLN A 273 -13.90 -22.45 -24.11
C GLN A 273 -14.52 -21.15 -23.58
N HIS A 274 -14.14 -20.75 -22.37
CA HIS A 274 -14.64 -19.54 -21.73
C HIS A 274 -13.72 -18.32 -21.90
N ARG A 275 -12.52 -18.52 -22.46
CA ARG A 275 -11.48 -17.49 -22.65
C ARG A 275 -11.08 -16.82 -21.34
N THR A 276 -11.06 -17.59 -20.26
CA THR A 276 -10.75 -17.13 -18.91
C THR A 276 -9.43 -17.71 -18.42
N TRP A 277 -8.79 -16.94 -17.55
CA TRP A 277 -7.65 -17.34 -16.73
C TRP A 277 -8.15 -17.64 -15.33
N SER A 278 -7.54 -18.60 -14.64
CA SER A 278 -7.82 -18.93 -13.25
C SER A 278 -6.53 -19.28 -12.52
N LEU A 279 -6.48 -19.12 -11.20
CA LEU A 279 -5.43 -19.70 -10.39
C LEU A 279 -5.55 -21.23 -10.43
N VAL A 280 -4.41 -21.92 -10.45
CA VAL A 280 -4.34 -23.36 -10.22
C VAL A 280 -4.29 -23.54 -8.71
N ARG A 281 -5.28 -24.23 -8.13
CA ARG A 281 -5.29 -24.55 -6.70
C ARG A 281 -4.70 -25.95 -6.51
N GLU A 282 -3.95 -26.16 -5.43
CA GLU A 282 -3.46 -27.50 -5.09
C GLU A 282 -4.65 -28.44 -4.89
N GLY A 283 -4.81 -29.41 -5.80
CA GLY A 283 -5.91 -30.38 -5.79
C GLY A 283 -6.72 -30.51 -7.08
N ASP A 284 -6.52 -29.61 -8.06
CA ASP A 284 -7.09 -29.69 -9.43
C ASP A 284 -6.18 -30.41 -10.44
#